data_AF-A0A953WD91-F1
#
_entry.id   AF-A0A953WD91-F1
#
_cell.length_a   1.000
_cell.length_b   1.000
_cell.length_c   1.000
_cell.angle_alpha   90.00
_cell.angle_beta   90.00
_cell.angle_gamma   90.00
#
_symmetry.space_group_name_H-M   'P 1'
#
loop_
_entity.id
_entity.type
_entity.pdbx_description
1 polymer ?
#
loop_
_entity_poly.entity_id
_entity_poly.type
_entity_poly.pdbx_seq_one_letter_code
_entity_poly.pdbx_strand_id
1 'polypeptide(L)' 'MATNLKPTHRVSFACIIGSDEDGNDKLGQAREIGAIWPRKNGKGGILRFDHVPIELTRGEGVIFINDVERGK' A
#
# COMPACT_ATOMS: atom_id res chain seq x y z
N MET A 1 -29.18 2.12 -3.65
CA MET A 1 -28.48 2.62 -2.45
C MET A 1 -26.98 2.46 -2.69
N ALA A 2 -26.22 3.54 -2.78
CA ALA A 2 -24.76 3.44 -2.82
C ALA A 2 -24.29 3.07 -1.41
N THR A 3 -23.90 1.81 -1.20
CA THR A 3 -23.24 1.40 0.03
C THR A 3 -21.93 2.18 0.10
N ASN A 4 -21.79 3.00 1.13
CA ASN A 4 -20.60 3.80 1.37
C ASN A 4 -19.48 2.85 1.86
N LEU A 5 -18.96 2.03 0.95
CA LEU A 5 -17.92 1.08 1.23
C LEU A 5 -16.69 1.86 1.68
N LYS A 6 -16.12 1.48 2.81
CA LYS A 6 -14.83 2.02 3.27
C LYS A 6 -13.71 1.10 2.75
N PRO A 7 -12.50 1.62 2.53
CA PRO A 7 -11.34 0.76 2.27
C PRO A 7 -11.14 -0.21 3.43
N THR A 8 -10.60 -1.39 3.15
CA THR A 8 -10.20 -2.38 4.16
C THR A 8 -8.78 -2.15 4.67
N HIS A 9 -7.90 -1.59 3.83
CA HIS A 9 -6.51 -1.29 4.17
C HIS A 9 -6.05 -0.02 3.46
N ARG A 10 -5.09 0.69 4.07
CA ARG A 10 -4.28 1.73 3.40
C ARG A 10 -3.01 1.10 2.83
N VAL A 11 -2.56 1.62 1.70
CA VAL A 11 -1.37 1.13 1.02
C VAL A 11 -0.35 2.25 0.91
N SER A 12 0.84 1.99 1.42
CA SER A 12 1.99 2.89 1.32
C SER A 12 3.13 2.24 0.57
N PHE A 13 4.03 3.05 0.03
CA PHE A 13 5.23 2.60 -0.66
C PHE A 13 6.46 3.34 -0.16
N ALA A 14 7.57 2.63 0.00
CA ALA A 14 8.89 3.19 0.28
C ALA A 14 9.90 2.68 -0.75
N CYS A 15 10.67 3.59 -1.34
CA CYS A 15 11.78 3.22 -2.22
C CYS A 15 12.91 2.55 -1.44
N ILE A 16 13.63 1.65 -2.08
CA ILE A 16 14.95 1.23 -1.58
C ILE A 16 15.93 2.38 -1.86
N ILE A 17 16.65 2.81 -0.83
CA ILE A 17 17.59 3.95 -0.90
C ILE A 17 19.05 3.52 -0.68
N GLY A 18 19.30 2.22 -0.55
CA GLY A 18 20.62 1.63 -0.35
C GLY A 18 20.51 0.32 0.42
N SER A 19 21.62 -0.10 1.01
CA SER A 19 21.68 -1.28 1.89
C SER A 19 22.34 -0.92 3.22
N ASP A 20 22.03 -1.66 4.28
CA ASP A 20 22.71 -1.56 5.58
C ASP A 20 24.03 -2.37 5.60
N GLU A 21 24.70 -2.40 6.76
CA GLU A 21 25.99 -3.08 6.95
C GLU A 21 25.89 -4.60 6.78
N ASP A 22 24.71 -5.18 6.99
CA ASP A 22 24.42 -6.61 6.83
C ASP A 22 23.94 -6.94 5.41
N GLY A 23 23.86 -5.94 4.52
CA GLY A 23 23.43 -6.08 3.14
C GLY A 23 21.91 -6.11 2.93
N ASN A 24 21.11 -5.79 3.96
CA ASN A 24 19.66 -5.70 3.82
C ASN A 24 19.24 -4.37 3.18
N ASP A 25 18.11 -4.37 2.48
CA ASP A 25 17.55 -3.17 1.88
C ASP A 25 17.24 -2.10 2.94
N LYS A 26 17.80 -0.91 2.73
CA LYS A 26 17.45 0.29 3.49
C LYS A 26 16.34 1.02 2.77
N LEU A 27 15.21 1.21 3.45
CA LEU A 27 14.04 1.87 2.89
C LEU A 27 14.01 3.38 3.19
N GLY A 28 13.49 4.14 2.24
CA GLY A 28 13.15 5.55 2.42
C GLY A 28 11.84 5.72 3.22
N GLN A 29 11.36 6.96 3.29
CA GLN A 29 10.09 7.23 3.97
C GLN A 29 8.91 6.65 3.19
N ALA A 30 8.07 5.85 3.86
CA ALA A 30 6.84 5.35 3.29
C ALA A 30 5.82 6.48 3.08
N ARG A 31 5.20 6.52 1.90
CA ARG A 31 4.12 7.45 1.56
C ARG A 31 2.88 6.68 1.15
N GLU A 32 1.70 7.10 1.60
CA GLU A 32 0.44 6.49 1.16
C GLU A 32 0.25 6.74 -0.34
N ILE A 33 -0.02 5.66 -1.08
CA ILE A 33 -0.19 5.66 -2.54
C ILE A 33 -1.56 5.14 -2.98
N GLY A 34 -2.36 4.63 -2.05
CA GLY A 34 -3.70 4.13 -2.35
C GLY A 34 -4.32 3.32 -1.23
N ALA A 35 -5.33 2.53 -1.58
CA ALA A 35 -6.07 1.72 -0.64
C ALA A 35 -6.62 0.43 -1.27
N ILE A 36 -6.88 -0.57 -0.43
CA ILE A 36 -7.56 -1.80 -0.83
C ILE A 36 -9.04 -1.69 -0.49
N TRP A 37 -9.89 -1.99 -1.46
CA TRP A 37 -11.35 -1.92 -1.35
C TRP A 37 -11.98 -3.31 -1.36
N PRO A 38 -13.06 -3.53 -0.58
CA PRO A 38 -13.72 -4.83 -0.53
C PRO A 38 -14.43 -5.14 -1.85
N ARG A 39 -14.38 -6.40 -2.29
CA ARG A 39 -15.18 -6.89 -3.42
C ARG A 39 -16.55 -7.36 -2.94
N LYS A 40 -17.58 -7.21 -3.78
CA LYS A 40 -18.96 -7.63 -3.48
C LYS A 40 -19.08 -9.12 -3.13
N ASN A 41 -18.23 -9.97 -3.70
CA ASN A 41 -18.21 -11.41 -3.45
C ASN A 41 -17.37 -11.81 -2.23
N GLY A 42 -16.81 -10.85 -1.49
CA GLY A 42 -16.00 -11.09 -0.29
C GLY A 42 -14.64 -11.74 -0.53
N LYS A 43 -14.25 -12.04 -1.77
CA LYS A 43 -12.98 -12.71 -2.09
C LYS A 43 -11.92 -11.71 -2.53
N GLY A 44 -10.88 -11.54 -1.71
CA GLY A 44 -9.79 -10.60 -1.95
C GLY A 44 -10.25 -9.13 -1.90
N GLY A 45 -9.39 -8.24 -2.38
CA GLY A 45 -9.66 -6.80 -2.46
C GLY A 45 -9.19 -6.21 -3.78
N ILE A 46 -9.71 -5.02 -4.09
CA ILE A 46 -9.26 -4.22 -5.24
C ILE A 46 -8.25 -3.22 -4.71
N LEU A 47 -6.97 -3.37 -5.08
CA LEU A 47 -5.98 -2.33 -4.87
C LEU A 47 -6.24 -1.21 -5.88
N ARG A 48 -6.48 0.00 -5.36
CA ARG A 48 -6.60 1.21 -6.16
C ARG A 48 -5.51 2.19 -5.73
N PHE A 49 -4.69 2.59 -6.70
CA PHE A 49 -3.69 3.63 -6.51
C PHE A 49 -4.30 5.01 -6.75
N ASP A 50 -4.02 5.93 -5.85
CA ASP A 50 -4.25 7.37 -6.03
C ASP A 50 -3.04 8.03 -6.70
N HIS A 51 -1.85 7.46 -6.48
CA HIS A 51 -0.60 7.83 -7.13
C HIS A 51 0.25 6.58 -7.40
N VAL A 52 0.98 6.55 -8.51
CA VAL A 52 1.88 5.43 -8.85
C VAL A 52 3.30 5.97 -8.95
N PRO A 53 4.18 5.71 -7.96
CA PRO A 53 5.60 6.07 -8.02
C PRO A 53 6.30 5.36 -9.17
N ILE A 54 7.27 6.01 -9.83
CA ILE A 54 8.00 5.38 -10.94
C ILE A 54 8.84 4.19 -10.46
N GLU A 55 9.41 4.28 -9.27
CA GLU A 55 10.21 3.26 -8.61
C GLU A 55 9.41 1.98 -8.36
N LEU A 56 8.11 2.13 -8.03
CA LEU A 56 7.21 0.99 -7.89
C LEU A 56 7.08 0.20 -9.21
N THR A 57 7.05 0.90 -10.36
CA THR A 57 6.97 0.25 -11.67
C THR A 57 8.25 -0.50 -12.04
N ARG A 58 9.36 -0.18 -11.39
CA ARG A 58 10.68 -0.81 -11.56
C ARG A 58 10.97 -1.89 -10.52
N GLY A 59 10.08 -2.07 -9.54
CA GLY A 59 10.31 -2.97 -8.41
C GLY A 59 11.36 -2.47 -7.41
N GLU A 60 11.67 -1.17 -7.41
CA GLU A 60 12.72 -0.54 -6.58
C GLU A 60 12.17 -0.06 -5.23
N GLY A 61 11.43 -0.93 -4.53
CA GLY A 61 10.81 -0.56 -3.26
C GLY A 61 9.86 -1.61 -2.69
N VAL A 62 9.25 -1.25 -1.56
CA VAL A 62 8.38 -2.15 -0.79
C VAL A 62 7.00 -1.53 -0.61
N ILE A 63 5.97 -2.36 -0.79
CA ILE A 63 4.58 -2.01 -0.50
C ILE A 63 4.23 -2.41 0.94
N PHE A 64 3.64 -1.48 1.68
CA PHE A 64 3.08 -1.71 3.00
C PHE A 64 1.56 -1.74 2.92
N ILE A 65 0.95 -2.73 3.57
CA ILE A 65 -0.50 -2.86 3.70
C ILE A 65 -0.83 -2.66 5.18
N ASN A 66 -1.54 -1.58 5.48
CA ASN A 66 -1.87 -1.19 6.85
C ASN A 66 -3.38 -1.33 7.07
N ASP A 67 -3.78 -1.87 8.21
CA ASP A 67 -5.19 -1.90 8.60
C ASP A 67 -5.77 -0.49 8.69
N VAL A 68 -7.01 -0.32 8.24
CA VAL A 68 -7.78 0.87 8.58
C VAL A 68 -8.36 0.69 9.99
N GLU A 69 -8.15 1.66 10.88
CA GLU A 69 -8.85 1.67 12.16
C GLU A 69 -10.36 1.68 11.90
N ARG A 70 -11.00 0.54 12.15
CA ARG A 70 -12.46 0.45 12.21
C ARG A 70 -12.82 0.90 13.63
N GLY A 71 -13.28 2.15 13.76
CA GLY A 71 -13.79 2.67 15.04
C GLY A 71 -14.69 1.64 15.72
N LYS A 72 -14.51 1.48 17.03
CA LYS A 72 -15.31 0.58 17.88
C LYS A 72 -16.79 0.94 17.81
#